data_AF-A0A6C0ECR3-F1
#
_entry.id   AF-A0A6C0ECR3-F1
#
_cell.length_a   1.000
_cell.length_b   1.000
_cell.length_c   1.000
_cell.angle_alpha   90.00
_cell.angle_beta   90.00
_cell.angle_gamma   90.00
#
_symmetry.space_group_name_H-M   'P 1'
#
loop_
_entity.id
_entity.type
_entity.pdbx_description
1 polymer ?
#
loop_
_entity_poly.entity_id
_entity_poly.type
_entity_poly.pdbx_seq_one_letter_code
_entity_poly.pdbx_strand_id
1 'polypeptide(L)'
;MDDLLNKITNISMADGKTISLTKIVMLFYMLIGANFMTHLVSKQMKKFVQDNRLVQHIIGIISMVVLITTFGIISDVKLALLYSFIAYLFFILTTKMDLHINLIIVLLLVIAYLYETNIDIDIEKKNKVLTAEEKLKLIEKDTQYKKSMVIIIFLVTVVGTVMYNNKKNIQYGGGFSLYKYLLY
;
A
#
# COMPACT_ATOMS: atom_id res chain seq x y z
N MET A 1 -17.93 -11.17 -3.67
CA MET A 1 -16.65 -10.83 -2.99
C MET A 1 -15.46 -11.11 -3.91
N ASP A 2 -15.46 -12.23 -4.65
CA ASP A 2 -14.41 -12.51 -5.64
C ASP A 2 -14.31 -11.51 -6.79
N ASP A 3 -15.41 -10.97 -7.32
CA ASP A 3 -15.36 -9.97 -8.41
C ASP A 3 -14.72 -8.64 -7.97
N LEU A 4 -15.01 -8.17 -6.75
CA LEU A 4 -14.40 -6.96 -6.17
C LEU A 4 -12.92 -7.18 -5.85
N LEU A 5 -12.57 -8.33 -5.25
CA LEU A 5 -11.18 -8.69 -5.00
C LEU A 5 -10.39 -8.81 -6.30
N ASN A 6 -10.95 -9.48 -7.31
CA ASN A 6 -10.32 -9.63 -8.61
C ASN A 6 -10.17 -8.28 -9.32
N LYS A 7 -11.09 -7.32 -9.18
CA LYS A 7 -10.92 -5.96 -9.71
C LYS A 7 -9.85 -5.15 -8.96
N ILE A 8 -9.77 -5.31 -7.63
CA ILE A 8 -8.78 -4.64 -6.79
C ILE A 8 -7.37 -5.21 -7.03
N THR A 9 -7.25 -6.53 -7.28
CA THR A 9 -5.97 -7.19 -7.51
C THR A 9 -5.55 -7.23 -8.98
N ASN A 10 -6.52 -7.36 -9.90
CA ASN A 10 -6.29 -7.31 -11.35
C ASN A 10 -6.76 -5.95 -11.88
N ILE A 11 -5.89 -4.97 -11.70
CA ILE A 11 -5.90 -3.77 -12.52
C ILE A 11 -5.75 -4.21 -13.98
N SER A 12 -6.72 -3.84 -14.83
CA SER A 12 -6.86 -4.26 -16.22
C SER A 12 -5.54 -4.22 -17.00
N MET A 13 -5.13 -5.38 -17.49
CA MET A 13 -3.87 -5.62 -18.18
C MET A 13 -3.94 -5.18 -19.65
N ALA A 14 -3.71 -3.89 -19.89
CA ALA A 14 -3.23 -3.43 -21.18
C ALA A 14 -1.71 -3.29 -21.06
N ASP A 15 -0.98 -4.19 -21.71
CA ASP A 15 0.46 -4.09 -21.95
C ASP A 15 1.42 -4.54 -20.82
N GLY A 16 1.38 -5.83 -20.46
CA GLY A 16 2.54 -6.66 -20.05
C GLY A 16 3.44 -6.27 -18.87
N LYS A 17 3.31 -5.08 -18.27
CA LYS A 17 4.12 -4.57 -17.15
C LYS A 17 3.22 -3.89 -16.13
N THR A 18 2.64 -4.67 -15.22
CA THR A 18 1.82 -4.13 -14.12
C THR A 18 2.66 -3.94 -12.86
N ILE A 19 2.69 -2.73 -12.32
CA ILE A 19 3.13 -2.50 -10.94
C ILE A 19 1.92 -2.77 -10.05
N SER A 20 2.04 -3.75 -9.16
CA SER A 20 0.96 -4.11 -8.25
C SER A 20 0.72 -3.03 -7.20
N LEU A 21 -0.45 -3.09 -6.56
CA LEU A 21 -0.77 -2.27 -5.41
C LEU A 21 0.26 -2.44 -4.28
N THR A 22 0.77 -3.66 -4.07
CA THR A 22 1.79 -3.96 -3.06
C THR A 22 3.08 -3.17 -3.30
N LYS A 23 3.56 -3.13 -4.55
CA LYS A 23 4.76 -2.38 -4.93
C LYS A 23 4.56 -0.89 -4.72
N ILE A 24 3.38 -0.36 -5.06
CA ILE A 24 3.05 1.06 -4.86
C ILE A 24 3.03 1.42 -3.36
N VAL A 25 2.38 0.60 -2.53
CA VAL A 25 2.35 0.82 -1.07
C VAL A 25 3.76 0.72 -0.48
N MET A 26 4.59 -0.23 -0.93
CA MET A 26 5.99 -0.33 -0.50
C MET A 26 6.80 0.92 -0.88
N LEU A 27 6.67 1.41 -2.12
CA LEU A 27 7.31 2.65 -2.57
C LEU A 27 6.87 3.84 -1.71
N PHE A 28 5.58 3.91 -1.36
CA PHE A 28 5.05 4.94 -0.48
C PHE A 28 5.68 4.87 0.91
N TYR A 29 5.80 3.68 1.51
CA TYR A 29 6.48 3.48 2.79
C TYR A 29 7.94 3.93 2.74
N MET A 30 8.65 3.59 1.66
CA MET A 30 10.03 4.04 1.46
C MET A 30 10.09 5.56 1.36
N LEU A 31 9.18 6.21 0.62
CA LEU A 31 9.15 7.66 0.45
C LEU A 31 8.86 8.40 1.76
N ILE A 32 7.98 7.88 2.61
CA ILE A 32 7.71 8.49 3.92
C ILE A 32 8.83 8.23 4.92
N GLY A 33 9.42 7.03 4.93
CA GLY A 33 10.57 6.69 5.79
C GLY A 33 11.86 7.41 5.38
N ALA A 34 11.97 7.73 4.09
CA ALA A 34 12.97 8.59 3.50
C ALA A 34 12.81 10.04 3.99
N ASN A 35 13.40 10.36 5.14
CA ASN A 35 13.43 11.72 5.69
C ASN A 35 14.33 12.69 4.87
N PHE A 36 14.48 12.46 3.56
CA PHE A 36 15.48 13.06 2.67
C PHE A 36 15.22 14.53 2.33
N MET A 37 14.02 15.05 2.58
CA MET A 37 13.66 16.43 2.19
C MET A 37 13.92 17.46 3.29
N THR A 38 14.33 17.06 4.50
CA THR A 38 14.42 17.97 5.67
C THR A 38 15.38 19.14 5.52
N HIS A 39 16.32 19.07 4.58
CA HIS A 39 17.28 20.13 4.26
C HIS A 39 17.04 20.80 2.90
N LEU A 40 16.18 20.23 2.06
CA LEU A 40 15.87 20.78 0.72
C LEU A 40 14.72 21.79 0.75
N VAL A 41 13.81 21.69 1.73
CA VAL A 41 12.73 22.66 1.91
C VAL A 41 13.14 23.79 2.87
N SER A 42 12.56 24.98 2.65
CA SER A 42 12.78 26.13 3.52
C SER A 42 12.38 25.84 4.97
N LYS A 43 13.04 26.50 5.93
CA LYS A 43 12.73 26.37 7.36
C LYS A 43 11.25 26.62 7.68
N GLN A 44 10.63 27.59 6.99
CA GLN A 44 9.22 27.91 7.16
C GLN A 44 8.31 26.78 6.66
N MET A 45 8.58 26.23 5.48
CA MET A 45 7.79 25.12 4.93
C MET A 45 7.92 23.86 5.79
N LYS A 46 9.15 23.55 6.23
CA LYS A 46 9.40 22.44 7.16
C LYS A 46 8.58 22.57 8.44
N LYS A 47 8.63 23.75 9.08
CA LYS A 47 7.85 24.01 10.29
C LYS A 47 6.35 23.89 10.05
N PHE A 48 5.84 24.46 8.96
CA PHE A 48 4.42 24.37 8.60
C PHE A 48 3.95 22.92 8.42
N VAL A 49 4.73 22.08 7.73
CA VAL A 49 4.41 20.66 7.53
C VAL A 49 4.56 19.87 8.83
N GLN A 50 5.56 20.14 9.66
CA GLN A 50 5.79 19.39 10.91
C GLN A 50 4.73 19.72 11.98
N ASP A 51 4.31 20.97 12.07
CA ASP A 51 3.36 21.43 13.09
C ASP A 51 1.90 21.15 12.69
N ASN A 52 1.60 21.03 11.40
CA ASN A 52 0.25 20.82 10.90
C ASN A 52 0.03 19.39 10.38
N ARG A 53 -0.64 18.59 11.20
CA ARG A 53 -0.95 17.21 10.86
C ARG A 53 -1.93 17.05 9.69
N LEU A 54 -2.87 17.97 9.51
CA LEU A 54 -3.76 17.97 8.35
C LEU A 54 -2.94 18.11 7.06
N VAL A 55 -1.93 19.00 7.07
CA VAL A 55 -1.03 19.20 5.93
C VAL A 55 -0.22 17.94 5.63
N GLN A 56 0.29 17.25 6.66
CA GLN A 56 0.95 15.94 6.47
C GLN A 56 0.02 14.94 5.80
N HIS A 57 -1.25 14.89 6.24
CA HIS A 57 -2.20 13.97 5.64
C HIS A 57 -2.56 14.34 4.19
N ILE A 58 -2.69 15.63 3.87
CA ILE A 58 -2.91 16.11 2.50
C ILE A 58 -1.74 15.72 1.60
N ILE A 59 -0.50 15.97 2.04
CA ILE A 59 0.71 15.59 1.29
C ILE A 59 0.75 14.07 1.08
N GLY A 60 0.42 13.29 2.11
CA GLY A 60 0.34 11.83 2.02
C GLY A 60 -0.67 11.34 0.99
N ILE A 61 -1.90 11.89 0.99
CA ILE A 61 -2.95 11.53 0.02
C ILE A 61 -2.50 11.90 -1.40
N ILE A 62 -2.00 13.12 -1.61
CA ILE A 62 -1.55 13.58 -2.92
C ILE A 62 -0.44 12.67 -3.44
N SER A 63 0.52 12.32 -2.58
CA SER A 63 1.62 11.43 -2.94
C SER A 63 1.12 10.04 -3.32
N MET A 64 0.15 9.47 -2.58
CA MET A 64 -0.46 8.18 -2.92
C MET A 64 -1.21 8.23 -4.26
N VAL A 65 -1.99 9.31 -4.50
CA VAL A 65 -2.69 9.52 -5.77
C VAL A 65 -1.70 9.55 -6.92
N VAL A 66 -0.62 10.34 -6.81
CA VAL A 66 0.42 10.44 -7.84
C VAL A 66 1.09 9.09 -8.08
N LEU A 67 1.42 8.32 -7.04
CA LEU A 67 2.02 7.00 -7.21
C LEU A 67 1.07 6.03 -7.94
N ILE A 68 -0.21 5.99 -7.55
CA ILE A 68 -1.19 5.09 -8.19
C ILE A 68 -1.49 5.50 -9.63
N THR A 69 -1.59 6.79 -9.94
CA THR A 69 -1.87 7.23 -11.32
C THR A 69 -0.64 7.13 -12.23
N THR A 70 0.57 7.26 -11.67
CA THR A 70 1.83 7.18 -12.46
C THR A 70 2.27 5.74 -12.67
N PHE A 71 2.17 4.91 -11.63
CA PHE A 71 2.70 3.54 -11.65
C PHE A 71 1.60 2.48 -11.74
N GLY A 72 0.39 2.77 -11.29
CA GLY A 72 -0.75 1.87 -11.47
C GLY A 72 -1.29 1.96 -12.90
N ILE A 73 -1.52 0.82 -13.56
CA ILE A 73 -2.14 0.76 -14.89
C ILE A 73 -3.66 0.96 -14.77
N ILE A 74 -4.09 2.04 -14.14
CA ILE A 74 -5.51 2.35 -14.01
C ILE A 74 -5.83 3.46 -15.00
N SER A 75 -6.49 3.09 -16.10
CA SER A 75 -6.92 4.04 -17.13
C SER A 75 -8.08 4.93 -16.67
N ASP A 76 -8.86 4.50 -15.67
CA ASP A 76 -9.97 5.28 -15.12
C ASP A 76 -9.53 6.11 -13.89
N VAL A 77 -9.51 7.42 -14.06
CA VAL A 77 -9.16 8.39 -13.00
C VAL A 77 -10.03 8.21 -11.74
N LYS A 78 -11.33 7.93 -11.87
CA LYS A 78 -12.22 7.74 -10.71
C LYS A 78 -11.81 6.51 -9.90
N LEU A 79 -11.44 5.44 -10.60
CA LEU A 79 -11.01 4.19 -9.98
C LEU A 79 -9.62 4.34 -9.34
N ALA A 80 -8.72 5.08 -9.98
CA ALA A 80 -7.42 5.43 -9.41
C ALA A 80 -7.54 6.25 -8.12
N LEU A 81 -8.44 7.24 -8.10
CA LEU A 81 -8.73 8.04 -6.90
C LEU A 81 -9.29 7.19 -5.76
N LEU A 82 -10.24 6.28 -6.07
CA LEU A 82 -10.81 5.36 -5.07
C LEU A 82 -9.72 4.45 -4.47
N TYR A 83 -8.87 3.86 -5.30
CA TYR A 83 -7.78 3.01 -4.82
C TYR A 83 -6.73 3.78 -4.02
N SER A 84 -6.46 5.03 -4.39
CA SER A 84 -5.56 5.91 -3.62
C SER A 84 -6.11 6.20 -2.25
N PHE A 85 -7.42 6.46 -2.15
CA PHE A 85 -8.08 6.67 -0.88
C PHE A 85 -8.03 5.41 -0.01
N ILE A 86 -8.34 4.24 -0.58
CA ILE A 86 -8.31 2.95 0.15
C ILE A 86 -6.87 2.63 0.62
N ALA A 87 -5.88 2.75 -0.27
CA ALA A 87 -4.48 2.48 0.04
C ALA A 87 -3.93 3.44 1.10
N TYR A 88 -4.33 4.71 1.04
CA TYR A 88 -3.93 5.69 2.03
C TYR A 88 -4.61 5.49 3.38
N LEU A 89 -5.90 5.13 3.39
CA LEU A 89 -6.60 4.75 4.61
C LEU A 89 -5.91 3.54 5.26
N PHE A 90 -5.57 2.53 4.46
CA PHE A 90 -4.79 1.38 4.90
C PHE A 90 -3.46 1.82 5.54
N PHE A 91 -2.70 2.72 4.89
CA PHE A 91 -1.46 3.27 5.44
C PHE A 91 -1.65 4.01 6.78
N ILE A 92 -2.74 4.76 6.97
CA ILE A 92 -3.02 5.40 8.27
C ILE A 92 -3.21 4.34 9.36
N LEU A 93 -3.98 3.29 9.07
CA LEU A 93 -4.22 2.21 10.03
C LEU A 93 -2.89 1.60 10.47
N THR A 94 -2.02 1.25 9.52
CA THR A 94 -0.76 0.57 9.79
C THR A 94 0.23 1.44 10.58
N THR A 95 0.34 2.72 10.28
CA THR A 95 1.26 3.64 10.97
C THR A 95 0.86 3.95 12.41
N LYS A 96 -0.41 3.75 12.77
CA LYS A 96 -0.90 3.95 14.13
C LYS A 96 -0.76 2.74 15.03
N MET A 97 -0.43 1.56 14.49
CA MET A 97 -0.28 0.33 15.27
C MET A 97 0.97 0.36 16.14
N ASP A 98 1.04 -0.59 17.08
CA ASP A 98 2.28 -0.86 17.81
C ASP A 98 3.42 -1.18 16.83
N LEU A 99 4.62 -0.68 17.15
CA LEU A 99 5.81 -0.74 16.29
C LEU A 99 6.08 -2.16 15.76
N HIS A 100 5.92 -3.19 16.60
CA HIS A 100 6.15 -4.58 16.21
C HIS A 100 5.23 -5.04 15.09
N ILE A 101 3.95 -4.65 15.13
CA ILE A 101 2.98 -5.03 14.08
C ILE A 101 3.26 -4.25 12.80
N ASN A 102 3.59 -2.96 12.92
CA ASN A 102 3.99 -2.16 11.76
C ASN A 102 5.22 -2.76 11.06
N LEU A 103 6.25 -3.18 11.81
CA LEU A 103 7.44 -3.84 11.27
C LEU A 103 7.12 -5.16 10.57
N ILE A 104 6.19 -5.96 11.12
CA ILE A 104 5.72 -7.19 10.46
C ILE A 104 5.08 -6.85 9.11
N ILE A 105 4.24 -5.81 9.04
CA ILE A 105 3.59 -5.39 7.79
C ILE A 105 4.63 -4.91 6.77
N VAL A 106 5.61 -4.10 7.19
CA VAL A 106 6.70 -3.66 6.30
C VAL A 106 7.50 -4.86 5.78
N LEU A 107 7.80 -5.84 6.63
CA LEU A 107 8.50 -7.06 6.21
C LEU A 107 7.68 -7.87 5.19
N LEU A 108 6.36 -8.00 5.41
CA LEU A 108 5.47 -8.66 4.46
C LEU A 108 5.43 -7.92 3.11
N LEU A 109 5.40 -6.59 3.12
CA LEU A 109 5.47 -5.76 1.90
C LEU A 109 6.80 -5.96 1.16
N VAL A 110 7.92 -6.05 1.87
CA VAL A 110 9.24 -6.36 1.27
C VAL A 110 9.24 -7.74 0.62
N ILE A 111 8.74 -8.77 1.32
CA ILE A 111 8.66 -10.14 0.78
C ILE A 111 7.80 -10.17 -0.49
N ALA A 112 6.62 -9.55 -0.44
CA ALA A 112 5.73 -9.46 -1.59
C ALA A 112 6.39 -8.69 -2.75
N TYR A 113 7.06 -7.56 -2.49
CA TYR A 113 7.81 -6.81 -3.49
C TYR A 113 8.90 -7.66 -4.16
N LEU A 114 9.71 -8.37 -3.38
CA LEU A 114 10.80 -9.21 -3.88
C LEU A 114 10.27 -10.37 -4.72
N TYR A 115 9.20 -11.02 -4.24
CA TYR A 115 8.57 -12.11 -4.96
C TYR A 115 8.03 -11.65 -6.31
N GLU A 116 7.23 -10.59 -6.33
CA GLU A 116 6.64 -10.07 -7.57
C GLU A 116 7.72 -9.59 -8.54
N THR A 117 8.79 -8.97 -8.03
CA THR A 117 9.92 -8.56 -8.87
C THR A 117 10.63 -9.76 -9.50
N ASN A 118 10.79 -10.86 -8.75
CA ASN A 118 11.40 -12.09 -9.27
C ASN A 118 10.51 -12.74 -10.36
N ILE A 119 9.20 -12.83 -10.12
CA ILE A 119 8.25 -13.36 -11.10
C ILE A 119 8.24 -12.52 -12.39
N ASP A 120 8.23 -11.19 -12.28
CA ASP A 120 8.28 -10.31 -13.44
C ASP A 120 9.55 -10.54 -14.27
N ILE A 121 10.70 -10.68 -13.61
CA ILE A 121 11.99 -11.01 -14.25
C ILE A 121 11.92 -12.37 -14.96
N ASP A 122 11.30 -13.36 -14.32
CA ASP A 122 11.15 -14.70 -14.88
C ASP A 122 10.24 -14.70 -16.12
N ILE A 123 9.12 -13.96 -16.07
CA ILE A 123 8.20 -13.79 -17.21
C ILE A 123 8.93 -13.08 -18.36
N GLU A 124 9.65 -11.99 -18.09
CA GLU A 124 10.41 -11.27 -19.11
C GLU A 124 11.47 -12.16 -19.79
N LYS A 125 12.22 -12.95 -19.02
CA LYS A 125 13.25 -13.87 -19.56
C LYS A 125 12.64 -14.98 -20.40
N LYS A 126 11.51 -15.53 -19.97
CA LYS A 126 10.89 -16.71 -20.60
C LYS A 126 9.88 -16.37 -21.70
N ASN A 127 9.52 -15.10 -21.88
CA ASN A 127 8.61 -14.62 -22.94
C ASN A 127 9.04 -14.97 -24.38
N LYS A 128 10.30 -15.38 -24.60
CA LYS A 128 10.79 -15.83 -25.93
C LYS A 128 10.69 -17.35 -26.16
N VAL A 129 10.34 -18.13 -25.14
CA VAL A 129 10.43 -19.61 -25.16
C VAL A 129 9.14 -20.30 -24.72
N LEU A 130 8.31 -19.65 -23.91
CA LEU A 130 7.09 -20.26 -23.36
C LEU A 130 5.97 -20.40 -24.38
N THR A 131 5.27 -21.53 -24.31
CA THR A 131 3.98 -21.71 -24.98
C THR A 131 2.91 -20.85 -24.32
N ALA A 132 1.82 -20.55 -25.06
CA ALA A 132 0.71 -19.73 -24.56
C ALA A 132 0.08 -20.32 -23.27
N GLU A 133 0.00 -21.65 -23.17
CA GLU A 133 -0.55 -22.34 -22.00
C GLU A 133 0.33 -22.20 -20.75
N GLU A 134 1.65 -22.30 -20.89
CA GLU A 134 2.58 -22.14 -19.76
C GLU A 134 2.58 -20.70 -19.24
N LYS A 135 2.44 -19.74 -20.15
CA LYS A 135 2.31 -18.32 -19.79
C LYS A 135 1.03 -18.05 -18.99
N LEU A 136 -0.10 -18.64 -19.39
CA LEU A 136 -1.36 -18.52 -18.66
C LEU A 136 -1.25 -19.12 -17.25
N LYS A 137 -0.67 -20.33 -17.10
CA LYS A 137 -0.46 -20.95 -15.79
C LYS A 137 0.44 -20.12 -14.87
N LEU A 138 1.47 -19.47 -15.42
CA LEU A 138 2.33 -18.57 -14.66
C LEU A 138 1.59 -17.31 -14.18
N ILE A 139 0.78 -16.70 -15.05
CA ILE A 139 -0.03 -15.53 -14.72
C ILE A 139 -1.06 -15.88 -13.64
N GLU A 140 -1.76 -17.01 -13.77
CA GLU A 140 -2.75 -17.44 -12.76
C GLU A 140 -2.10 -17.67 -11.39
N LYS A 141 -0.94 -18.34 -11.36
CA LYS A 141 -0.18 -18.57 -10.12
C LYS A 141 0.27 -17.26 -9.48
N ASP A 142 0.76 -16.31 -10.28
CA ASP A 142 1.16 -14.98 -9.82
C ASP A 142 -0.04 -14.20 -9.25
N THR A 143 -1.18 -14.19 -9.94
CA THR A 143 -2.42 -13.57 -9.45
C THR A 143 -2.89 -14.18 -8.13
N GLN A 144 -2.84 -15.51 -7.98
CA GLN A 144 -3.22 -16.17 -6.73
C GLN A 144 -2.28 -15.80 -5.57
N TYR A 145 -0.98 -15.71 -5.84
CA TYR A 145 0.00 -15.30 -4.83
C TYR A 145 -0.23 -13.85 -4.40
N LYS A 146 -0.38 -12.92 -5.35
CA LYS A 146 -0.70 -11.50 -5.09
C LYS A 146 -1.96 -11.37 -4.23
N LYS A 147 -3.03 -12.08 -4.59
CA LYS A 147 -4.29 -12.09 -3.81
C LYS A 147 -4.07 -12.60 -2.39
N SER A 148 -3.33 -13.70 -2.22
CA SER A 148 -3.02 -14.28 -0.91
C SER A 148 -2.20 -13.33 -0.04
N MET A 149 -1.19 -12.66 -0.60
CA MET A 149 -0.37 -11.67 0.11
C MET A 149 -1.19 -10.47 0.58
N VAL A 150 -2.05 -9.92 -0.29
CA VAL A 150 -2.95 -8.82 0.08
C VAL A 150 -3.89 -9.24 1.22
N ILE A 151 -4.44 -10.46 1.17
CA ILE A 151 -5.30 -10.98 2.24
C ILE A 151 -4.54 -11.12 3.55
N ILE A 152 -3.32 -11.68 3.55
CA ILE A 152 -2.50 -11.84 4.75
C ILE A 152 -2.18 -10.47 5.36
N ILE A 153 -1.71 -9.52 4.54
CA ILE A 153 -1.40 -8.15 4.97
C ILE A 153 -2.65 -7.47 5.56
N PHE A 154 -3.80 -7.65 4.92
CA PHE A 154 -5.06 -7.11 5.41
C PHE A 154 -5.47 -7.72 6.76
N LEU A 155 -5.37 -9.04 6.93
CA LEU A 155 -5.68 -9.72 8.19
C LEU A 155 -4.76 -9.24 9.33
N VAL A 156 -3.45 -9.16 9.08
CA VAL A 156 -2.49 -8.63 10.07
C VAL A 156 -2.84 -7.18 10.44
N THR A 157 -3.26 -6.38 9.47
CA THR A 157 -3.69 -4.99 9.70
C THR A 157 -4.97 -4.94 10.55
N VAL A 158 -5.97 -5.76 10.27
CA VAL A 158 -7.20 -5.82 11.07
C VAL A 158 -6.89 -6.22 12.51
N VAL A 159 -6.10 -7.28 12.71
CA VAL A 159 -5.68 -7.74 14.04
C VAL A 159 -4.90 -6.64 14.77
N GLY A 160 -3.95 -6.01 14.10
CA GLY A 160 -3.15 -4.93 14.69
C GLY A 160 -3.97 -3.70 15.06
N THR A 161 -4.94 -3.33 14.24
CA THR A 161 -5.89 -2.24 14.52
C THR A 161 -6.71 -2.54 15.77
N VAL A 162 -7.27 -3.76 15.88
CA VAL A 162 -8.08 -4.18 17.03
C VAL A 162 -7.24 -4.19 18.31
N MET A 163 -6.03 -4.76 18.27
CA MET A 163 -5.12 -4.79 19.42
C MET A 163 -4.77 -3.37 19.89
N TYR A 164 -4.43 -2.48 18.97
CA TYR A 164 -4.12 -1.08 19.28
C TYR A 164 -5.34 -0.37 19.88
N ASN A 165 -6.52 -0.56 19.28
CA ASN A 165 -7.75 0.05 19.76
C ASN A 165 -8.08 -0.40 21.20
N ASN A 166 -7.96 -1.69 21.50
CA ASN A 166 -8.17 -2.21 22.86
C ASN A 166 -7.22 -1.58 23.87
N LYS A 167 -5.92 -1.50 23.53
CA LYS A 167 -4.90 -0.88 24.38
C LYS A 167 -5.19 0.60 24.64
N LYS A 168 -5.62 1.36 23.63
CA LYS A 168 -5.97 2.77 23.78
C LYS A 168 -7.29 2.97 24.51
N ASN A 169 -8.27 2.11 24.32
CA ASN A 169 -9.54 2.22 25.03
C ASN A 169 -9.35 2.05 26.55
N ILE A 170 -8.51 1.10 26.96
CA ILE A 170 -8.11 0.91 28.36
C ILE A 170 -7.35 2.16 28.86
N GLN A 171 -6.39 2.66 28.08
CA GLN A 171 -5.56 3.82 28.47
C GLN A 171 -6.38 5.12 28.65
N TYR A 172 -7.42 5.32 27.84
CA TYR A 172 -8.26 6.52 27.89
C TYR A 172 -9.55 6.35 28.70
N GLY A 173 -9.72 5.22 29.40
CA GLY A 173 -10.90 4.97 30.25
C GLY A 173 -12.24 5.07 29.50
N GLY A 174 -12.29 4.66 28.22
CA GLY A 174 -13.52 4.72 27.42
C GLY A 174 -13.72 5.97 26.56
N GLY A 175 -12.87 7.00 26.67
CA GLY A 175 -12.98 8.27 25.92
C GLY A 175 -12.40 8.26 24.50
N PHE A 176 -12.13 7.09 23.91
CA PHE A 176 -11.47 6.98 22.61
C PHE A 176 -12.44 7.28 21.45
N SER A 177 -12.05 8.20 20.55
CA SER A 177 -12.82 8.49 19.33
C SER A 177 -12.05 8.08 18.07
N LEU A 178 -12.75 7.41 17.14
CA LEU A 178 -12.21 7.02 15.83
C LEU A 178 -11.72 8.21 15.01
N TYR A 179 -12.34 9.38 15.16
CA TYR A 179 -11.89 10.63 14.55
C TYR A 179 -10.47 10.99 15.01
N LYS A 180 -10.20 10.92 16.32
CA LYS A 180 -8.85 11.17 16.84
C LYS A 180 -7.87 10.13 16.33
N TYR A 181 -8.29 8.89 16.14
CA TYR A 181 -7.41 7.84 15.60
C TYR A 181 -6.97 8.10 14.15
N LEU A 182 -7.91 8.51 13.28
CA LEU A 182 -7.64 8.69 11.86
C LEU A 182 -6.92 10.01 11.53
N LEU A 183 -7.14 11.07 12.32
CA LEU A 183 -6.64 12.42 12.02
C LEU A 183 -5.63 12.96 13.03
N TYR A 184 -5.55 12.38 14.24
CA TYR A 184 -4.71 12.82 15.37
C TYR A 184 -4.01 11.66 16.09
#